data_AF-A0A965KP76-F1
#
_entry.id   AF-A0A965KP76-F1
#
_cell.length_a   1.000
_cell.length_b   1.000
_cell.length_c   1.000
_cell.angle_alpha   90.00
_cell.angle_beta   90.00
_cell.angle_gamma   90.00
#
_symmetry.space_group_name_H-M   'P 1'
#
loop_
_entity.id
_entity.type
_entity.pdbx_description
1 polymer ?
#
loop_
_entity_poly.entity_id
_entity_poly.type
_entity_poly.pdbx_seq_one_letter_code
_entity_poly.pdbx_strand_id
1 'polypeptide(L)' 'MHRKNKSSVPEAQVTKWCLQIAMAMAFLHESGVLHRDLKPNNVMLTEGGETIKVCDFGLV' A
#
# COMPACT_ATOMS: atom_id res chain seq x y z
N MET A 1 9.47 11.97 -20.19
CA MET A 1 10.03 10.71 -20.71
C MET A 1 9.23 9.54 -20.13
N HIS A 2 8.21 9.06 -20.82
CA HIS A 2 7.43 7.88 -20.41
C HIS A 2 8.20 6.61 -20.81
N ARG A 3 8.87 5.96 -19.85
CA ARG A 3 9.45 4.64 -20.07
C ARG A 3 8.32 3.65 -20.34
N LYS A 4 8.14 3.24 -21.60
CA LYS A 4 7.39 2.03 -21.95
C LYS A 4 8.27 0.79 -21.73
N ASN A 5 7.63 -0.25 -21.19
CA ASN A 5 8.06 -1.66 -21.02
C ASN A 5 8.81 -2.06 -19.72
N LYS A 6 8.02 -2.24 -18.67
CA LYS A 6 8.04 -3.43 -17.78
C LYS A 6 6.59 -3.92 -17.70
N SER A 7 6.36 -5.22 -17.64
CA SER A 7 5.04 -5.83 -17.44
C SER A 7 4.23 -5.03 -16.40
N SER A 8 3.22 -4.29 -16.84
CA SER A 8 2.38 -3.51 -15.95
C SER A 8 1.59 -4.47 -15.08
N VAL A 9 1.48 -4.16 -13.79
CA VAL A 9 0.54 -4.86 -12.92
C VAL A 9 -0.87 -4.66 -13.49
N PRO A 10 -1.71 -5.71 -13.59
CA PRO A 10 -3.09 -5.56 -14.04
C PRO A 10 -3.84 -4.53 -13.18
N GLU A 11 -4.64 -3.68 -13.81
CA GLU A 11 -5.38 -2.62 -13.12
C GLU A 11 -6.26 -3.16 -11.99
N ALA A 12 -6.88 -4.33 -12.20
CA ALA A 12 -7.66 -5.02 -11.16
C ALA A 12 -6.81 -5.31 -9.91
N GLN A 13 -5.55 -5.69 -10.08
CA GLN A 13 -4.65 -5.96 -8.96
C GLN A 13 -4.22 -4.68 -8.25
N VAL A 14 -3.95 -3.61 -9.01
CA VAL A 14 -3.66 -2.28 -8.45
C VAL A 14 -4.84 -1.81 -7.58
N THR A 15 -6.07 -1.93 -8.08
CA THR A 15 -7.28 -1.57 -7.34
C THR A 15 -7.44 -2.36 -6.05
N LYS A 16 -7.17 -3.68 -6.07
CA LYS A 16 -7.17 -4.51 -4.85
C LYS A 16 -6.15 -4.03 -3.83
N TRP A 17 -4.92 -3.71 -4.25
CA TRP A 17 -3.89 -3.20 -3.34
C TRP A 17 -4.27 -1.83 -2.78
N CYS A 18 -4.78 -0.92 -3.61
CA CYS A 18 -5.28 0.38 -3.16
C CYS A 18 -6.37 0.25 -2.11
N LEU A 19 -7.30 -0.70 -2.29
CA LEU A 19 -8.35 -0.97 -1.31
C LEU A 19 -7.76 -1.47 0.02
N GLN A 20 -6.82 -2.40 -0.02
CA GLN A 20 -6.16 -2.90 1.19
C GLN A 20 -5.38 -1.80 1.93
N ILE A 21 -4.69 -0.91 1.19
CA ILE A 21 -4.01 0.25 1.78
C ILE A 21 -5.04 1.18 2.44
N ALA A 22 -6.15 1.47 1.78
CA ALA A 22 -7.21 2.30 2.33
C ALA A 22 -7.82 1.70 3.60
N MET A 23 -8.04 0.38 3.63
CA MET A 23 -8.53 -0.33 4.81
C MET A 23 -7.54 -0.25 5.99
N ALA A 24 -6.24 -0.44 5.73
CA ALA A 24 -5.21 -0.30 6.76
C ALA A 24 -5.14 1.13 7.31
N MET A 25 -5.23 2.14 6.44
CA MET A 25 -5.26 3.54 6.87
C MET A 25 -6.52 3.89 7.65
N ALA A 26 -7.69 3.37 7.24
CA ALA A 26 -8.93 3.55 7.98
C ALA A 26 -8.81 3.00 9.41
N PHE A 27 -8.27 1.78 9.55
CA PHE A 27 -8.01 1.16 10.86
C PHE A 27 -7.06 2.01 11.74
N LEU A 28 -5.98 2.55 11.17
CA LEU A 28 -5.08 3.45 11.90
C LEU A 28 -5.80 4.72 12.35
N HIS A 29 -6.56 5.34 11.46
CA HIS A 29 -7.29 6.58 11.74
C HIS A 29 -8.38 6.37 12.80
N GLU A 30 -9.10 5.25 12.77
CA GLU A 30 -10.05 4.87 13.83
C GLU A 30 -9.37 4.73 15.20
N SER A 31 -8.09 4.33 15.20
CA SER A 31 -7.26 4.24 16.41
C SER A 31 -6.59 5.57 16.79
N GLY A 32 -6.91 6.67 16.10
CA GLY A 32 -6.30 7.99 16.32
C GLY A 32 -4.84 8.11 15.85
N VAL A 33 -4.35 7.15 15.06
CA VAL A 33 -2.97 7.09 14.58
C VAL A 33 -2.89 7.63 13.16
N LEU A 34 -2.00 8.60 12.94
CA LEU A 34 -1.65 9.07 11.59
C LEU A 34 -0.36 8.38 11.13
N HIS A 35 -0.36 7.75 9.96
CA HIS A 35 0.85 7.08 9.43
C HIS A 35 1.98 8.07 9.08
N ARG A 36 1.64 9.25 8.54
CA ARG A 36 2.55 10.36 8.15
C ARG A 36 3.61 10.09 7.06
N ASP A 37 3.92 8.84 6.75
CA ASP A 37 4.94 8.46 5.76
C ASP A 37 4.45 7.34 4.83
N LEU A 38 3.21 7.44 4.34
CA LEU A 38 2.64 6.46 3.43
C LEU A 38 3.27 6.60 2.04
N LYS A 39 4.05 5.59 1.65
CA LYS A 39 4.75 5.50 0.36
C LYS A 39 4.97 4.03 -0.04
N PRO A 40 5.29 3.71 -1.30
CA PRO A 40 5.46 2.32 -1.74
C PRO A 40 6.46 1.50 -0.91
N ASN A 41 7.55 2.11 -0.41
CA ASN A 41 8.53 1.41 0.42
C ASN A 41 7.96 0.91 1.76
N ASN A 42 6.86 1.50 2.22
CA ASN A 42 6.17 1.17 3.48
C ASN A 42 4.92 0.29 3.22
N VAL A 43 4.77 -0.25 2.01
CA VAL A 43 3.72 -1.19 1.62
C VAL A 43 4.38 -2.49 1.17
N MET A 44 4.33 -3.50 2.04
CA MET A 44 4.94 -4.79 1.79
C MET A 44 3.96 -5.71 1.06
N LEU A 45 4.41 -6.36 -0.01
CA LEU A 45 3.69 -7.47 -0.62
C LEU A 45 4.00 -8.77 0.13
N THR A 46 2.98 -9.56 0.43
CA THR A 46 3.17 -10.90 0.98
C THR A 46 3.59 -11.89 -0.11
N GLU A 47 3.93 -13.12 0.30
CA GLU A 47 4.05 -14.24 -0.63
C GLU A 47 2.78 -14.37 -1.49
N GLY A 48 2.96 -14.62 -2.80
CA GLY A 48 1.88 -14.65 -3.78
C GLY A 48 1.42 -13.28 -4.31
N GLY A 49 1.82 -12.16 -3.69
CA GLY A 49 1.58 -10.81 -4.21
C GLY A 49 0.13 -10.32 -4.17
N GLU A 50 -0.82 -11.10 -3.64
CA GLU A 50 -2.22 -10.69 -3.54
C GLU A 50 -2.48 -9.77 -2.34
N THR A 51 -1.83 -10.05 -1.21
CA THR A 51 -2.03 -9.32 0.05
C THR A 51 -0.92 -8.30 0.25
N ILE A 52 -1.27 -7.12 0.74
CA ILE A 52 -0.31 -6.11 1.21
C ILE A 52 -0.39 -5.96 2.72
N LYS A 53 0.70 -5.48 3.31
CA LYS A 53 0.77 -5.01 4.69
C LYS A 53 1.42 -3.65 4.74
N VAL A 54 0.76 -2.69 5.36
CA VAL A 54 1.33 -1.36 5.62
C VAL A 54 2.23 -1.45 6.85
N CYS A 55 3.42 -0.85 6.80
CA CYS A 55 4.41 -0.86 7.88
C CYS A 55 5.00 0.53 8.11
N ASP A 56 5.81 0.66 9.16
CA ASP A 56 6.53 1.90 9.52
C ASP A 56 5.61 3.12 9.72
N PHE A 57 4.82 3.09 10.80
CA PHE A 57 3.76 4.07 11.09
C PHE A 57 4.26 5.41 11.65
N GLY A 58 5.45 5.88 11.23
CA GLY A 58 5.94 7.21 11.56
C GLY A 58 6.12 7.44 13.05
N LEU A 59 6.80 6.50 13.72
CA LEU A 59 7.12 6.57 15.15
C LEU A 59 7.70 7.94 15.52
N VAL A 60 7.12 8.56 16.54
CA VAL A 60 7.72 9.65 17.33
C VAL A 60 8.70 9.10 18.35
#